data_AF-A0A7W3RPB5-F1
#
_entry.id   AF-A0A7W3RPB5-F1
#
_cell.length_a   1.000
_cell.length_b   1.000
_cell.length_c   1.000
_cell.angle_alpha   90.00
_cell.angle_beta   90.00
_cell.angle_gamma   90.00
#
_symmetry.space_group_name_H-M   'P 1'
#
loop_
_entity.id
_entity.type
_entity.pdbx_description
1 polymer ?
#
loop_
_entity_poly.entity_id
_entity_poly.type
_entity_poly.pdbx_seq_one_letter_code
_entity_poly.pdbx_strand_id
1 'polypeptide(L)'
;MRLDEALAAVPDWGEPRVLRRPSRNSAKASWTLDHVGVQALAEGGTHVTAIELWWPGEGRTSGTRVLLEGDEVFTTPAVDLFRHAMERGWTVDTSQPEYPVIPNVSLGFTRQTSQEVERDTDGLPKYVTSVLVAGTDYYNYRYQDGSR
;
A
#
# COMPACT_ATOMS: atom_id res chain seq x y z
N MET A 1 -16.71 6.45 0.78
CA MET A 1 -16.01 7.64 0.25
C MET A 1 -15.94 7.54 -1.27
N ARG A 2 -16.28 8.61 -1.98
CA ARG A 2 -16.14 8.75 -3.43
C ARG A 2 -14.83 9.44 -3.80
N LEU A 3 -14.40 9.33 -5.05
CA LEU A 3 -13.13 9.90 -5.50
C LEU A 3 -13.10 11.44 -5.39
N ASP A 4 -14.21 12.11 -5.68
CA ASP A 4 -14.36 13.56 -5.48
C ASP A 4 -14.27 13.98 -4.01
N GLU A 5 -14.86 13.20 -3.10
CA GLU A 5 -14.70 13.39 -1.65
C GLU A 5 -13.24 13.23 -1.23
N ALA A 6 -12.54 12.23 -1.77
CA ALA A 6 -11.12 12.04 -1.49
C ALA A 6 -10.26 13.21 -2.00
N LEU A 7 -10.57 13.76 -3.18
CA LEU A 7 -9.90 14.97 -3.69
C LEU A 7 -10.14 16.18 -2.78
N ALA A 8 -11.36 16.35 -2.30
CA ALA A 8 -11.74 17.45 -1.41
C ALA A 8 -11.14 17.33 0.00
N ALA A 9 -10.80 16.12 0.44
CA ALA A 9 -10.25 15.87 1.77
C ALA A 9 -8.79 16.34 1.94
N VAL A 10 -8.06 16.56 0.85
CA VAL A 10 -6.63 16.88 0.86
C VAL A 10 -6.28 18.13 0.04
N PRO A 11 -6.89 19.28 0.34
CA PRO A 11 -6.71 20.49 -0.47
C PRO A 11 -5.25 20.98 -0.50
N ASP A 12 -4.47 20.68 0.54
CA ASP A 12 -3.10 21.16 0.71
C ASP A 12 -2.03 20.21 0.12
N TRP A 13 -2.43 19.09 -0.49
CA TRP A 13 -1.50 18.09 -1.04
C TRP A 13 -1.04 18.42 -2.47
N GLY A 14 -1.40 19.60 -2.98
CA GLY A 14 -1.12 20.02 -4.34
C GLY A 14 -2.09 19.42 -5.37
N GLU A 15 -1.83 19.73 -6.64
CA GLU A 15 -2.72 19.31 -7.73
C GLU A 15 -2.63 17.80 -7.99
N PRO A 16 -3.75 17.05 -7.89
CA PRO A 16 -3.76 15.62 -8.14
C PRO A 16 -3.61 15.31 -9.62
N ARG A 17 -2.85 14.27 -9.95
CA ARG A 17 -2.95 13.62 -11.27
C ARG A 17 -4.13 12.65 -11.26
N VAL A 18 -5.20 13.00 -11.99
CA VAL A 18 -6.38 12.13 -12.13
C VAL A 18 -6.33 11.35 -13.43
N LEU A 19 -6.47 10.03 -13.34
CA LEU A 19 -6.58 9.13 -14.48
C LEU A 19 -7.92 8.38 -14.41
N ARG A 20 -8.74 8.52 -15.44
CA ARG A 20 -10.00 7.76 -15.60
C ARG A 20 -9.83 6.72 -16.71
N ARG A 21 -10.30 5.51 -16.47
CA ARG A 21 -10.30 4.40 -17.43
C ARG A 21 -11.74 3.89 -17.60
N PRO A 22 -12.55 4.54 -18.45
CA PRO A 22 -13.96 4.18 -18.62
C PRO A 22 -14.18 2.73 -19.03
N SER A 23 -13.32 2.18 -19.90
CA SER A 23 -13.39 0.78 -20.35
C SER A 23 -13.18 -0.25 -19.23
N ARG A 24 -12.58 0.14 -18.11
CA ARG A 24 -12.39 -0.71 -16.93
C ARG A 24 -13.29 -0.30 -15.76
N ASN A 25 -14.19 0.65 -15.98
CA ASN A 25 -15.01 1.26 -14.93
C ASN A 25 -14.17 1.63 -13.69
N SER A 26 -13.01 2.25 -13.91
CA SER A 26 -12.09 2.60 -12.84
C SER A 26 -11.48 3.98 -12.99
N ALA A 27 -11.08 4.57 -11.88
CA ALA A 27 -10.40 5.84 -11.81
C ALA A 27 -9.37 5.83 -10.69
N LYS A 28 -8.36 6.70 -10.80
CA LYS A 28 -7.45 6.97 -9.71
C LYS A 28 -7.03 8.42 -9.66
N ALA A 29 -6.78 8.92 -8.46
CA ALA A 29 -6.10 10.19 -8.20
C ALA A 29 -4.74 9.90 -7.57
N SER A 30 -3.73 10.68 -7.94
CA SER A 30 -2.36 10.46 -7.47
C SER A 30 -1.73 11.77 -7.02
N TRP A 31 -1.02 11.71 -5.90
CA TRP A 31 -0.27 12.81 -5.30
C TRP A 31 1.16 12.35 -4.99
N THR A 32 2.03 13.33 -4.78
CA THR A 32 3.37 13.12 -4.24
C THR A 32 3.57 14.06 -3.07
N LEU A 33 3.72 13.52 -1.87
CA LEU A 33 3.99 14.26 -0.64
C LEU A 33 5.43 14.02 -0.23
N ASP A 34 6.29 15.02 -0.42
CA ASP A 34 7.70 14.91 -0.04
C ASP A 34 8.31 13.58 -0.54
N HIS A 35 8.18 13.35 -1.85
CA HIS A 35 8.54 12.12 -2.56
C HIS A 35 7.69 10.86 -2.28
N VAL A 36 6.92 10.78 -1.20
CA VAL A 36 5.98 9.67 -0.95
C VAL A 36 4.84 9.73 -1.94
N GLY A 37 4.64 8.67 -2.72
CA GLY A 37 3.51 8.58 -3.63
C GLY A 37 2.24 8.20 -2.88
N VAL A 38 1.13 8.87 -3.16
CA VAL A 38 -0.20 8.50 -2.63
C VAL A 38 -1.16 8.31 -3.79
N GLN A 39 -1.92 7.22 -3.81
CA GLN A 39 -2.94 6.96 -4.81
C GLN A 39 -4.28 6.58 -4.16
N ALA A 40 -5.34 7.27 -4.53
CA ALA A 40 -6.70 6.83 -4.26
C ALA A 40 -7.22 6.06 -5.47
N LEU A 41 -7.64 4.81 -5.25
CA LEU A 41 -8.10 3.88 -6.27
C LEU A 41 -9.62 3.73 -6.17
N ALA A 42 -10.32 3.91 -7.29
CA ALA A 42 -11.73 3.64 -7.42
C ALA A 42 -11.94 2.58 -8.49
N GLU A 43 -12.34 1.38 -8.07
CA GLU A 43 -12.50 0.21 -8.93
C GLU A 43 -13.99 -0.18 -9.00
N GLY A 44 -14.50 -0.44 -10.20
CA GLY A 44 -15.92 -0.77 -10.39
C GLY A 44 -16.88 0.41 -10.21
N GLY A 45 -16.38 1.65 -10.24
CA GLY A 45 -17.20 2.85 -10.15
C GLY A 45 -16.41 4.07 -9.65
N THR A 46 -17.09 4.91 -8.86
CA THR A 46 -16.54 6.16 -8.31
C THR A 46 -16.18 6.09 -6.84
N HIS A 47 -16.48 4.98 -6.17
CA HIS A 47 -16.15 4.77 -4.76
C HIS A 47 -14.69 4.37 -4.63
N VAL A 48 -14.00 5.00 -3.68
CA VAL A 48 -12.63 4.63 -3.33
C VAL A 48 -12.68 3.25 -2.68
N THR A 49 -11.98 2.29 -3.27
CA THR A 49 -11.84 0.92 -2.78
C THR A 49 -10.55 0.72 -1.99
N ALA A 50 -9.51 1.49 -2.33
CA ALA A 50 -8.20 1.40 -1.72
C ALA A 50 -7.43 2.71 -1.78
N ILE A 51 -6.52 2.89 -0.83
CA ILE A 51 -5.46 3.89 -0.86
C ILE A 51 -4.12 3.15 -0.90
N GLU A 52 -3.26 3.51 -1.85
CA GLU A 52 -1.92 2.95 -1.94
C GLU A 52 -0.86 4.03 -1.71
N LEU A 53 0.11 3.71 -0.86
CA LEU A 53 1.24 4.55 -0.52
C LEU A 53 2.52 3.90 -1.06
N TRP A 54 3.38 4.71 -1.66
CA TRP A 54 4.61 4.27 -2.30
C TRP A 54 5.82 4.91 -1.64
N TRP A 55 6.84 4.11 -1.39
CA TRP A 55 8.13 4.57 -0.90
C TRP A 55 8.75 5.63 -1.83
N PRO A 56 9.48 6.62 -1.30
CA PRO A 56 10.08 7.74 -2.06
C PRO A 56 10.86 7.41 -3.35
N GLY A 57 11.43 6.22 -3.47
CA GLY A 57 12.26 5.84 -4.60
C GLY A 57 13.76 5.88 -4.30
N GLU A 58 14.53 5.26 -5.17
CA GLU A 58 15.98 5.06 -5.07
C GLU A 58 16.71 6.38 -4.87
N GLY A 59 17.59 6.40 -3.86
CA GLY A 59 18.37 7.57 -3.50
C GLY A 59 17.54 8.73 -2.92
N ARG A 60 16.25 8.54 -2.61
CA ARG A 60 15.40 9.59 -2.05
C ARG A 60 15.07 9.34 -0.58
N THR A 61 15.00 10.44 0.17
CA THR A 61 14.54 10.48 1.55
C THR A 61 13.30 11.37 1.64
N SER A 62 12.46 11.11 2.63
CA SER A 62 11.28 11.92 2.95
C SER A 62 11.26 12.22 4.44
N GLY A 63 10.88 13.43 4.81
CA GLY A 63 10.47 13.79 6.17
C GLY A 63 9.02 13.37 6.48
N THR A 64 8.23 13.01 5.46
CA THR A 64 6.88 12.45 5.64
C THR A 64 6.96 11.01 6.14
N ARG A 65 6.31 10.75 7.27
CA ARG A 65 6.28 9.43 7.92
C ARG A 65 4.95 8.74 7.65
N VAL A 66 5.01 7.49 7.19
CA VAL A 66 3.84 6.61 7.09
C VAL A 66 3.88 5.64 8.26
N LEU A 67 2.89 5.74 9.15
CA LEU A 67 2.86 5.00 10.40
C LEU A 67 1.76 3.93 10.37
N LEU A 68 2.09 2.74 10.86
CA LEU A 68 1.16 1.66 11.16
C LEU A 68 1.28 1.33 12.65
N GLU A 69 0.30 1.76 13.45
CA GLU A 69 0.31 1.56 14.92
C GLU A 69 1.66 1.92 15.57
N GLY A 70 2.25 3.03 15.10
CA GLY A 70 3.54 3.55 15.56
C GLY A 70 4.78 3.09 14.78
N ASP A 71 4.69 2.00 14.01
CA ASP A 71 5.80 1.52 13.17
C ASP A 71 5.92 2.36 11.89
N GLU A 72 7.14 2.77 11.54
CA GLU A 72 7.37 3.43 10.26
C GLU A 72 7.41 2.40 9.13
N VAL A 73 6.42 2.45 8.25
CA VAL A 73 6.21 1.41 7.23
C VAL A 73 7.39 1.29 6.27
N PHE A 74 7.96 2.40 5.81
CA PHE A 74 8.98 2.40 4.76
C PHE A 74 10.43 2.34 5.26
N THR A 75 10.66 2.43 6.58
CA THR A 75 12.00 2.49 7.18
C THR A 75 12.21 1.41 8.25
N THR A 76 11.15 0.74 8.70
CA THR A 76 11.25 -0.48 9.54
C THR A 76 11.52 -1.68 8.63
N PRO A 77 12.53 -2.52 8.90
CA PRO A 77 12.75 -3.75 8.15
C PRO A 77 11.46 -4.58 8.06
N ALA A 78 11.14 -5.12 6.89
CA ALA A 78 9.87 -5.81 6.66
C ALA A 78 9.66 -6.99 7.63
N VAL A 79 10.74 -7.72 7.96
CA VAL A 79 10.72 -8.79 8.96
C VAL A 79 10.27 -8.28 10.32
N ASP A 80 10.78 -7.13 10.76
CA ASP A 80 10.40 -6.51 12.03
C ASP A 80 8.98 -5.94 11.98
N LEU A 81 8.61 -5.28 10.89
CA LEU A 81 7.26 -4.75 10.69
C LEU A 81 6.20 -5.86 10.83
N PHE A 82 6.42 -7.01 10.18
CA PHE A 82 5.51 -8.15 10.26
C PHE A 82 5.59 -8.88 11.60
N ARG A 83 6.75 -8.96 12.23
CA ARG A 83 6.90 -9.46 13.59
C ARG A 83 6.07 -8.63 14.58
N HIS A 84 6.19 -7.30 14.54
CA HIS A 84 5.40 -6.41 15.40
C HIS A 84 3.89 -6.55 15.13
N ALA A 85 3.47 -6.74 13.88
CA ALA A 85 2.07 -7.02 13.56
C ALA A 85 1.57 -8.33 14.20
N MET A 86 2.37 -9.40 14.12
CA MET A 86 2.06 -10.68 14.78
C MET A 86 2.02 -10.56 16.31
N GLU A 87 2.94 -9.79 16.91
CA GLU A 87 2.96 -9.51 18.34
C GLU A 87 1.72 -8.75 18.83
N ARG A 88 1.08 -7.96 17.97
CA ARG A 88 -0.23 -7.31 18.21
C ARG A 88 -1.42 -8.27 18.04
N GLY A 89 -1.18 -9.54 17.70
CA GLY A 89 -2.21 -10.54 17.48
C GLY A 89 -2.83 -10.52 16.07
N TRP A 90 -2.21 -9.82 15.12
CA TRP A 90 -2.68 -9.83 13.74
C TRP A 90 -2.13 -11.05 12.98
N THR A 91 -2.95 -11.59 12.09
CA THR A 91 -2.51 -12.60 11.12
C THR A 91 -1.71 -11.93 10.03
N VAL A 92 -0.49 -12.39 9.77
CA VAL A 92 0.31 -11.98 8.62
C VAL A 92 0.46 -13.17 7.68
N ASP A 93 0.01 -13.00 6.44
CA ASP A 93 0.19 -13.95 5.35
C ASP A 93 1.41 -13.56 4.52
N THR A 94 2.48 -14.35 4.63
CA THR A 94 3.71 -14.21 3.85
C THR A 94 3.92 -15.37 2.88
N SER A 95 2.86 -16.11 2.52
CA SER A 95 2.94 -17.22 1.56
C SER A 95 3.44 -16.78 0.17
N GLN A 96 3.21 -15.52 -0.18
CA GLN A 96 3.86 -14.80 -1.27
C GLN A 96 4.75 -13.71 -0.67
N PRO A 97 6.06 -13.95 -0.47
CA PRO A 97 6.91 -13.07 0.32
C PRO A 97 7.19 -11.72 -0.37
N GLU A 98 6.99 -11.63 -1.69
CA GLU A 98 6.97 -10.38 -2.46
C GLU A 98 5.71 -9.54 -2.20
N TYR A 99 4.63 -10.17 -1.74
CA TYR A 99 3.32 -9.54 -1.55
C TYR A 99 2.64 -9.91 -0.21
N PRO A 100 3.25 -9.61 0.95
CA PRO A 100 2.67 -9.92 2.25
C PRO A 100 1.32 -9.23 2.47
N VAL A 101 0.41 -9.86 3.22
CA VAL A 101 -0.92 -9.32 3.53
C VAL A 101 -1.24 -9.49 5.01
N ILE A 102 -1.93 -8.52 5.60
CA ILE A 102 -2.55 -8.60 6.92
C ILE A 102 -4.07 -8.52 6.71
N PRO A 103 -4.74 -9.67 6.50
CA PRO A 103 -6.10 -9.68 5.96
C PRO A 103 -7.12 -9.04 6.91
N ASN A 104 -6.97 -9.23 8.22
CA ASN A 104 -7.92 -8.74 9.23
C ASN A 104 -8.03 -7.21 9.30
N VAL A 105 -7.02 -6.49 8.79
CA VAL A 105 -7.00 -5.02 8.70
C VAL A 105 -6.82 -4.54 7.25
N SER A 106 -6.92 -5.46 6.29
CA SER A 106 -6.91 -5.19 4.85
C SER A 106 -5.71 -4.37 4.37
N LEU A 107 -4.53 -4.73 4.90
CA LEU A 107 -3.25 -4.17 4.47
C LEU A 107 -2.55 -5.17 3.55
N GLY A 108 -2.06 -4.72 2.41
CA GLY A 108 -1.11 -5.48 1.62
C GLY A 108 0.13 -4.67 1.33
N PHE A 109 1.24 -5.37 1.27
CA PHE A 109 2.57 -4.80 1.15
C PHE A 109 3.23 -5.30 -0.13
N THR A 110 4.11 -4.48 -0.68
CA THR A 110 4.94 -4.90 -1.81
C THR A 110 6.40 -4.94 -1.37
N ARG A 111 7.09 -6.02 -1.71
CA ARG A 111 8.54 -6.21 -1.61
C ARG A 111 9.12 -6.59 -2.97
N GLN A 112 8.54 -6.06 -4.03
CA GLN A 112 9.05 -6.21 -5.39
C GLN A 112 9.36 -4.84 -5.97
N THR A 113 10.56 -4.70 -6.53
CA THR A 113 11.00 -3.47 -7.19
C THR A 113 12.12 -3.77 -8.18
N SER A 114 12.18 -3.00 -9.25
CA SER A 114 13.28 -2.98 -10.22
C SER A 114 14.39 -2.00 -9.84
N GLN A 115 14.25 -1.30 -8.71
CA GLN A 115 15.21 -0.32 -8.21
C GLN A 115 16.31 -1.00 -7.40
N GLU A 116 17.48 -0.39 -7.36
CA GLU A 116 18.61 -0.88 -6.56
C GLU A 116 18.39 -0.50 -5.09
N VAL A 117 18.11 -1.49 -4.26
CA VAL A 117 17.79 -1.33 -2.83
C VAL A 117 18.51 -2.37 -2.00
N GLU A 118 18.69 -2.07 -0.71
CA GLU A 118 19.19 -3.07 0.25
C GLU A 118 18.24 -4.27 0.27
N ARG A 119 18.82 -5.49 0.19
CA ARG A 119 18.08 -6.75 0.18
C ARG A 119 18.45 -7.59 1.40
N ASP A 120 17.52 -8.42 1.85
CA ASP A 120 17.74 -9.40 2.89
C ASP A 120 18.44 -10.67 2.35
N THR A 121 18.60 -11.67 3.22
CA THR A 121 19.23 -12.95 2.89
C THR A 121 18.47 -13.76 1.83
N ASP A 122 17.18 -13.49 1.65
CA ASP A 122 16.32 -14.15 0.67
C ASP A 122 16.28 -13.38 -0.66
N GLY A 123 17.03 -12.28 -0.77
CA GLY A 123 17.11 -11.44 -1.96
C GLY A 123 15.93 -10.49 -2.13
N LEU A 124 15.06 -10.35 -1.12
CA LEU A 124 13.93 -9.41 -1.15
C LEU A 124 14.36 -8.05 -0.60
N PRO A 125 13.78 -6.94 -1.08
CA PRO A 125 13.95 -5.62 -0.48
C PRO A 125 13.79 -5.67 1.03
N LYS A 126 14.78 -5.18 1.77
CA LYS A 126 14.77 -5.19 3.24
C LYS A 126 13.58 -4.43 3.82
N TYR A 127 13.12 -3.39 3.13
CA TYR A 127 11.95 -2.58 3.47
C TYR A 127 10.84 -2.81 2.44
N VAL A 128 9.58 -2.61 2.85
CA VAL A 128 8.46 -2.62 1.90
C VAL A 128 8.53 -1.38 1.00
N THR A 129 8.11 -1.54 -0.26
CA THR A 129 8.15 -0.48 -1.28
C THR A 129 6.79 0.14 -1.55
N SER A 130 5.71 -0.54 -1.16
CA SER A 130 4.37 0.04 -1.08
C SER A 130 3.55 -0.61 0.04
N VAL A 131 2.53 0.11 0.50
CA VAL A 131 1.45 -0.42 1.32
C VAL A 131 0.12 0.03 0.71
N LEU A 132 -0.80 -0.91 0.55
CA LEU A 132 -2.17 -0.68 0.13
C LEU A 132 -3.10 -0.93 1.31
N VAL A 133 -3.95 0.05 1.59
CA VAL A 133 -5.00 0.02 2.62
C VAL A 133 -6.34 -0.03 1.91
N ALA A 134 -7.17 -1.00 2.26
CA ALA A 134 -8.47 -1.17 1.61
C ALA A 134 -9.57 -1.57 2.60
N GLY A 135 -10.79 -1.75 2.09
CA GLY A 135 -11.90 -2.27 2.90
C GLY A 135 -11.68 -3.72 3.35
N THR A 136 -12.37 -4.13 4.41
CA THR A 136 -12.22 -5.43 5.12
C THR A 136 -12.10 -6.64 4.18
N ASP A 137 -12.87 -6.64 3.09
CA ASP A 137 -12.96 -7.77 2.17
C ASP A 137 -11.99 -7.72 0.97
N TYR A 138 -11.12 -6.70 0.88
CA TYR A 138 -10.33 -6.43 -0.32
C TYR A 138 -9.40 -7.58 -0.71
N TYR A 139 -8.86 -8.32 0.26
CA TYR A 139 -7.97 -9.45 0.01
C TYR A 139 -8.65 -10.82 0.02
N ASN A 140 -9.99 -10.89 0.18
CA ASN A 140 -10.71 -12.16 0.23
C ASN A 140 -10.52 -13.00 -1.03
N TYR A 141 -10.29 -12.38 -2.19
CA TYR A 141 -10.03 -13.09 -3.45
C TYR A 141 -8.81 -14.02 -3.37
N ARG A 142 -7.82 -13.76 -2.49
CA ARG A 142 -6.65 -14.63 -2.31
C ARG A 142 -6.98 -15.95 -1.61
N TYR A 143 -8.09 -16.00 -0.90
CA TYR A 143 -8.50 -17.14 -0.07
C TYR A 143 -9.73 -17.88 -0.64
N GLN A 144 -10.30 -17.38 -1.75
CA GLN A 144 -11.46 -17.99 -2.42
C GLN A 144 -11.11 -19.22 -3.28
N ASP A 145 -9.81 -19.58 -3.41
CA ASP A 145 -9.35 -20.76 -4.17
C ASP A 145 -9.11 -22.02 -3.29
N GLY A 146 -9.75 -22.11 -2.12
CA GLY A 146 -9.76 -23.34 -1.30
C GLY A 146 -10.75 -24.41 -1.74
N SER A 147 -11.26 -24.37 -2.98
CA SER A 147 -12.22 -25.33 -3.51
C SER A 147 -11.92 -25.65 -4.98
N ARG A 148 -10.86 -26.40 -5.23
CA ARG A 148 -10.73 -27.27 -6.41
C ARG A 148 -9.84 -28.45 -6.13
#